data_AF-A0A7S2L3Q2-F1
#
_entry.id   AF-A0A7S2L3Q2-F1
#
_cell.length_a   1.000
_cell.length_b   1.000
_cell.length_c   1.000
_cell.angle_alpha   90.00
_cell.angle_beta   90.00
_cell.angle_gamma   90.00
#
_symmetry.space_group_name_H-M   'P 1'
#
loop_
_entity.id
_entity.type
_entity.pdbx_description
1 polymer ?
#
loop_
_entity_poly.entity_id
_entity_poly.type
_entity_poly.pdbx_seq_one_letter_code
_entity_poly.pdbx_strand_id
1 'polypeptide(L)'
;RVLVFSNEAPFAWLGHLAHPDDASAVNCLHSTAELLAVGSQAGLVHLYAARHLRPAGSLEARLGVAEAGGAQVGVRHLRLVPCPAAPDLPTTLLVLDSASRLQLWGLQADARSGRL
;
A
#
# COMPACT_ATOMS: atom_id res chain seq x y z
N ARG A 1 -16.26 7.66 4.42
CA ARG A 1 -16.10 6.48 5.29
C ARG A 1 -14.62 6.33 5.57
N VAL A 2 -14.18 6.47 6.82
CA VAL A 2 -12.79 6.27 7.24
C VAL A 2 -12.73 4.87 7.83
N LEU A 3 -11.88 4.02 7.29
CA LEU A 3 -11.62 2.70 7.87
C LEU A 3 -10.43 2.87 8.82
N VAL A 4 -10.71 2.82 10.12
CA VAL A 4 -9.69 2.77 11.18
C VAL A 4 -9.46 1.29 11.47
N PHE A 5 -8.24 0.82 11.26
CA PHE A 5 -7.86 -0.56 11.60
C PHE A 5 -6.97 -0.54 12.84
N SER A 6 -7.33 -1.35 13.81
CA SER A 6 -6.49 -1.73 14.96
C SER A 6 -5.99 -3.15 14.71
N ASN A 7 -4.78 -3.48 15.14
CA ASN A 7 -4.30 -4.87 15.21
C ASN A 7 -4.89 -5.62 16.42
N GLU A 8 -5.67 -4.95 17.25
CA GLU A 8 -6.45 -5.57 18.32
C GLU A 8 -7.76 -6.18 17.77
N ALA A 9 -8.31 -7.15 18.51
CA ALA A 9 -9.59 -7.77 18.17
C ALA A 9 -10.66 -6.69 17.88
N PRO A 10 -11.46 -6.81 16.80
CA PRO A 10 -11.76 -8.02 16.02
C PRO A 10 -10.96 -8.21 14.70
N PHE A 11 -9.88 -7.48 14.46
CA PHE A 11 -9.19 -7.47 13.15
C PHE A 11 -7.90 -8.32 13.07
N ALA A 12 -7.78 -9.35 13.93
CA ALA A 12 -6.58 -10.20 14.05
C ALA A 12 -6.12 -10.85 12.73
N TRP A 13 -7.00 -11.01 11.74
CA TRP A 13 -6.68 -11.60 10.43
C TRP A 13 -5.71 -10.77 9.59
N LEU A 14 -5.54 -9.47 9.89
CA LEU A 14 -4.56 -8.62 9.22
C LEU A 14 -3.11 -9.02 9.50
N GLY A 15 -2.86 -9.69 10.62
CA GLY A 15 -1.55 -10.27 10.94
C GLY A 15 -1.16 -11.46 10.04
N HIS A 16 -2.07 -11.96 9.20
CA HIS A 16 -1.83 -13.10 8.31
C HIS A 16 -1.65 -12.71 6.83
N LEU A 17 -1.81 -11.43 6.48
CA LEU A 17 -1.41 -10.91 5.17
C LEU A 17 0.11 -10.68 5.17
N ALA A 18 0.87 -11.78 5.16
CA ALA A 18 2.32 -11.76 5.02
C ALA A 18 2.67 -11.69 3.52
N HIS A 19 3.43 -10.68 3.11
CA HIS A 19 4.10 -10.70 1.81
C HIS A 19 5.34 -11.59 1.95
N PRO A 20 5.68 -12.45 0.97
CA PRO A 20 6.82 -13.37 1.09
C PRO A 20 8.15 -12.67 1.40
N ASP A 21 8.28 -11.43 0.95
CA ASP A 21 9.49 -10.60 1.14
C ASP A 21 9.36 -9.52 2.25
N ASP A 22 8.20 -9.40 2.91
CA ASP A 22 7.99 -8.47 4.04
C ASP A 22 7.27 -9.17 5.20
N ALA A 23 8.02 -9.42 6.26
CA ALA A 23 7.52 -10.01 7.51
C ALA A 23 7.00 -8.96 8.52
N SER A 24 7.03 -7.67 8.18
CA SER A 24 6.57 -6.61 9.07
C SER A 24 5.05 -6.57 9.18
N ALA A 25 4.55 -6.09 10.32
CA ALA A 25 3.12 -6.06 10.56
C ALA A 25 2.40 -5.09 9.61
N VAL A 26 1.19 -5.48 9.20
CA VAL A 26 0.29 -4.62 8.42
C VAL A 26 -0.25 -3.50 9.31
N ASN A 27 -0.10 -2.26 8.86
CA ASN A 27 -0.60 -1.07 9.57
C ASN A 27 -1.90 -0.53 8.98
N CYS A 28 -2.04 -0.61 7.66
CA CYS A 28 -3.20 -0.06 6.97
C CYS A 28 -3.46 -0.78 5.66
N LEU A 29 -4.69 -0.65 5.16
CA LEU A 29 -5.09 -1.20 3.88
C LEU A 29 -6.17 -0.34 3.26
N HIS A 30 -6.29 -0.43 1.94
CA HIS A 30 -7.40 0.16 1.19
C HIS A 30 -7.63 -0.63 -0.07
N SER A 31 -8.89 -0.82 -0.44
CA SER A 31 -9.27 -1.62 -1.60
C SER A 31 -10.15 -0.83 -2.56
N THR A 32 -9.98 -1.10 -3.84
CA THR A 32 -10.93 -0.80 -4.92
C THR A 32 -11.53 -2.11 -5.44
N ALA A 33 -12.33 -2.03 -6.51
CA ALA A 33 -12.83 -3.22 -7.20
C ALA A 33 -11.72 -4.07 -7.85
N GLU A 34 -10.56 -3.47 -8.10
CA GLU A 34 -9.46 -4.09 -8.87
C GLU A 34 -8.25 -4.39 -8.00
N LEU A 35 -7.95 -3.52 -7.03
CA LEU A 35 -6.71 -3.56 -6.26
C LEU A 35 -6.95 -3.53 -4.76
N LEU A 36 -6.09 -4.23 -4.04
CA LEU A 36 -5.91 -4.12 -2.60
C LEU A 36 -4.50 -3.60 -2.35
N ALA A 37 -4.39 -2.45 -1.70
CA ALA A 37 -3.13 -1.91 -1.21
C ALA A 37 -3.00 -2.21 0.28
N VAL A 38 -1.81 -2.66 0.69
CA VAL A 38 -1.47 -3.05 2.07
C VAL A 38 -0.20 -2.31 2.46
N GLY A 39 -0.27 -1.48 3.50
CA GLY A 39 0.85 -0.71 4.01
C GLY A 39 1.41 -1.34 5.28
N SER A 40 2.73 -1.45 5.37
CA SER A 40 3.42 -2.15 6.46
C SER A 40 4.17 -1.21 7.41
N GLN A 41 4.52 -1.72 8.59
CA GLN A 41 5.37 -1.04 9.57
C GLN A 41 6.77 -0.73 9.04
N ALA A 42 7.27 -1.54 8.10
CA ALA A 42 8.54 -1.27 7.44
C ALA A 42 8.46 -0.11 6.43
N GLY A 43 7.28 0.45 6.14
CA GLY A 43 7.15 1.50 5.13
C GLY A 43 7.01 0.95 3.70
N LEU A 44 6.67 -0.33 3.57
CA LEU A 44 6.37 -0.95 2.28
C LEU A 44 4.87 -0.85 1.99
N VAL A 45 4.54 -0.73 0.70
CA VAL A 45 3.19 -0.86 0.20
C VAL A 45 3.14 -2.02 -0.78
N HIS A 46 2.38 -3.05 -0.44
CA HIS A 46 2.12 -4.19 -1.30
C HIS A 46 0.80 -4.00 -2.02
N LEU A 47 0.80 -4.32 -3.31
CA LEU A 47 -0.38 -4.26 -4.16
C LEU A 47 -0.77 -5.67 -4.55
N TYR A 48 -2.05 -5.98 -4.40
CA TYR A 48 -2.66 -7.24 -4.78
C TYR A 48 -3.82 -6.99 -5.70
N ALA A 49 -4.03 -7.89 -6.67
CA ALA A 49 -5.26 -7.90 -7.43
C ALA A 49 -6.42 -8.36 -6.52
N ALA A 50 -7.42 -7.51 -6.32
CA ALA A 50 -8.49 -7.71 -5.32
C ALA A 50 -9.30 -9.00 -5.55
N ARG A 51 -9.48 -9.41 -6.81
CA ARG A 51 -10.33 -10.55 -7.19
C ARG A 51 -9.77 -11.91 -6.77
N HIS A 52 -8.45 -12.03 -6.73
CA HIS A 52 -7.77 -13.31 -6.51
C HIS A 52 -6.62 -13.22 -5.51
N LEU A 53 -6.45 -12.06 -4.87
CA LEU A 53 -5.41 -11.76 -3.88
C LEU A 53 -4.01 -12.17 -4.32
N ARG A 54 -3.71 -12.12 -5.63
CA ARG A 54 -2.34 -12.38 -6.10
C ARG A 54 -1.52 -11.09 -5.99
N PRO A 55 -0.24 -11.19 -5.63
CA PRO A 55 0.68 -10.07 -5.69
C PRO A 55 0.68 -9.45 -7.09
N ALA A 56 0.47 -8.14 -7.15
CA ALA A 56 0.49 -7.34 -8.36
C ALA A 56 1.76 -6.47 -8.43
N GLY A 57 2.29 -6.05 -7.28
CA GLY A 57 3.52 -5.26 -7.17
C GLY A 57 3.82 -4.86 -5.73
N SER A 58 4.96 -4.19 -5.52
CA SER A 58 5.32 -3.59 -4.23
C SER A 58 6.08 -2.28 -4.45
N LEU A 59 5.92 -1.34 -3.53
CA LEU A 59 6.53 -0.02 -3.57
C LEU A 59 7.12 0.29 -2.20
N GLU A 60 8.29 0.92 -2.17
CA GLU A 60 8.81 1.50 -0.94
C GLU A 60 8.30 2.94 -0.81
N ALA A 61 7.56 3.23 0.27
CA ALA A 61 7.16 4.61 0.59
C ALA A 61 8.33 5.43 1.16
N ARG A 62 9.57 5.05 0.84
CA ARG A 62 10.82 5.63 1.35
C ARG A 62 11.60 6.28 0.20
N LEU A 63 11.08 7.38 -0.36
CA LEU A 63 11.87 8.19 -1.29
C LEU A 63 12.27 9.49 -0.61
N GLY A 64 13.57 9.65 -0.32
CA GLY A 64 14.16 10.98 -0.38
C GLY A 64 15.06 11.48 0.74
N VAL A 65 15.21 10.83 1.89
CA VAL A 65 16.32 11.11 2.81
C VAL A 65 16.63 9.84 3.58
N ALA A 66 17.82 9.28 3.36
CA ALA A 66 18.46 8.46 4.37
C ALA A 66 18.72 9.39 5.57
N GLU A 67 17.69 9.59 6.40
CA GLU A 67 17.91 10.26 7.69
C GLU A 67 18.89 9.35 8.42
N ALA A 68 20.11 9.86 8.58
CA ALA A 68 21.18 9.26 9.36
C ALA A 68 20.67 9.07 10.79
N GLY A 69 19.99 7.95 11.05
CA GLY A 69 19.24 7.78 12.29
C GLY A 69 18.37 6.53 12.38
N GLY A 70 18.22 5.73 11.32
CA GLY A 70 17.68 4.37 11.41
C GLY A 70 16.22 4.25 11.89
N ALA A 71 15.49 5.35 12.03
CA ALA A 71 14.09 5.31 12.42
C ALA A 71 13.25 4.72 11.27
N GLN A 72 12.66 3.55 11.51
CA GLN A 72 11.71 2.97 10.57
C GLN A 72 10.48 3.88 10.46
N VAL A 73 10.22 4.37 9.25
CA VAL A 73 9.03 5.17 8.96
C VAL A 73 7.99 4.25 8.32
N GLY A 74 7.01 3.83 9.11
CA GLY A 74 5.94 2.94 8.67
C GLY A 74 4.87 3.67 7.86
N VAL A 75 4.14 2.92 7.04
CA VAL A 75 2.95 3.44 6.35
C VAL A 75 1.84 3.61 7.39
N ARG A 76 1.33 4.84 7.54
CA ARG A 76 0.26 5.15 8.50
C ARG A 76 -1.11 5.10 7.84
N HIS A 77 -1.22 5.73 6.67
CA HIS A 77 -2.44 5.72 5.87
C HIS A 77 -2.10 5.54 4.41
N LEU A 78 -2.98 4.87 3.68
CA LEU A 78 -2.90 4.81 2.23
C LEU A 78 -4.29 4.89 1.61
N ARG A 79 -4.35 5.31 0.34
CA ARG A 79 -5.60 5.37 -0.41
C ARG A 79 -5.34 5.16 -1.90
N LEU A 80 -6.15 4.30 -2.50
CA LEU A 80 -6.26 4.14 -3.94
C LEU A 80 -7.41 5.02 -4.41
N VAL A 81 -7.12 5.89 -5.34
CA VAL A 81 -8.07 6.82 -5.95
C VAL A 81 -8.10 6.51 -7.44
N PRO A 82 -9.18 5.90 -7.95
CA PRO A 82 -9.36 5.77 -9.40
C PRO A 82 -9.34 7.16 -10.03
N CYS A 83 -8.64 7.30 -11.16
CA CYS A 83 -8.56 8.55 -11.90
C CYS A 83 -9.20 8.35 -13.29
N PRO A 84 -10.52 8.53 -13.44
CA PRO A 84 -11.23 8.30 -14.71
C PRO A 84 -10.76 9.23 -15.83
N ALA A 85 -10.17 10.38 -15.47
CA ALA A 85 -9.68 11.38 -16.41
C ALA A 85 -8.30 11.06 -16.99
N ALA A 86 -7.58 10.07 -16.45
CA ALA A 86 -6.25 9.67 -16.89
C ALA A 86 -6.25 8.18 -17.28
N PRO A 87 -6.59 7.83 -18.53
CA PRO A 87 -6.72 6.44 -18.95
C PRO A 87 -5.40 5.65 -18.83
N ASP A 88 -4.26 6.35 -18.93
CA ASP A 88 -2.93 5.75 -18.81
C ASP A 88 -2.48 5.54 -17.36
N LEU A 89 -3.13 6.21 -16.39
CA LEU A 89 -2.86 6.11 -14.96
C LEU A 89 -4.19 5.90 -14.21
N PRO A 90 -4.83 4.72 -14.40
CA PRO A 90 -6.22 4.51 -13.97
C PRO A 90 -6.40 4.59 -12.46
N THR A 91 -5.34 4.43 -11.67
CA THR A 91 -5.39 4.54 -10.21
C THR A 91 -4.19 5.28 -9.66
N THR A 92 -4.43 6.27 -8.80
CA THR A 92 -3.41 6.93 -8.00
C THR A 92 -3.35 6.33 -6.61
N LEU A 93 -2.17 5.96 -6.14
CA LEU A 93 -1.90 5.59 -4.76
C LEU A 93 -1.40 6.82 -4.01
N LEU A 94 -2.07 7.16 -2.91
CA LEU A 94 -1.62 8.16 -1.94
C LEU A 94 -1.16 7.44 -0.68
N VAL A 95 -0.01 7.81 -0.14
CA VAL A 95 0.53 7.26 1.10
C VAL A 95 0.90 8.38 2.04
N LEU A 96 0.43 8.29 3.29
CA LEU A 96 0.91 9.09 4.40
C LEU A 96 1.74 8.20 5.32
N ASP A 97 2.99 8.59 5.54
CA ASP A 97 3.89 7.86 6.42
C ASP A 97 3.78 8.34 7.88
N SER A 98 4.49 7.67 8.81
CA SER A 98 4.50 8.05 10.23
C SER A 98 5.20 9.40 10.49
N ALA A 99 5.98 9.91 9.54
CA ALA A 99 6.58 11.24 9.58
C ALA A 99 5.64 12.32 8.98
N SER A 100 4.37 11.97 8.71
CA SER A 100 3.37 12.86 8.09
C SER A 100 3.74 13.36 6.69
N ARG A 101 4.59 12.64 5.96
CA ARG A 101 4.91 12.94 4.56
C ARG A 101 3.88 12.28 3.65
N LEU A 102 3.34 13.06 2.71
CA LEU A 102 2.41 12.59 1.69
C LEU A 102 3.18 12.26 0.40
N GLN A 103 3.01 11.04 -0.10
CA GLN A 103 3.59 10.57 -1.35
C GLN A 103 2.47 10.11 -2.29
N LEU A 104 2.69 10.28 -3.59
CA LEU A 104 1.73 9.95 -4.63
C LEU A 104 2.42 9.15 -5.74
N TRP A 105 1.79 8.05 -6.16
CA TRP A 105 2.21 7.26 -7.31
C TRP A 105 1.04 7.08 -8.27
N GLY A 106 1.29 7.30 -9.56
CA GLY A 106 0.41 6.79 -10.60
C GLY A 106 0.67 5.31 -10.81
N LEU A 107 -0.36 4.48 -10.69
CA LEU A 107 -0.28 3.05 -10.95
C LEU A 107 -0.80 2.77 -12.36
N GLN A 108 -0.01 2.05 -13.15
CA GLN A 108 -0.39 1.58 -14.47
C GLN A 108 -0.20 0.07 -14.52
N ALA A 109 -1.24 -0.65 -14.93
CA ALA A 109 -1.12 -2.08 -15.17
C ALA A 109 -0.40 -2.32 -16.50
N ASP A 110 0.66 -3.12 -16.48
CA ASP A 110 1.26 -3.65 -17.69
C ASP A 110 0.33 -4.70 -18.30
N ALA A 111 -0.31 -4.34 -19.41
CA ALA A 111 -1.24 -5.18 -20.15
C ALA A 111 -0.63 -6.50 -20.64
N ARG A 112 0.70 -6.62 -20.73
CA ARG A 112 1.38 -7.84 -21.21
C ARG A 112 1.64 -8.86 -20.11
N SER A 113 1.92 -8.40 -18.90
CA SER A 113 2.29 -9.26 -17.77
C SER A 113 1.19 -9.39 -16.72
N GLY A 114 0.18 -8.50 -16.75
CA GLY A 114 -0.85 -8.42 -15.71
C GLY A 114 -0.32 -7.96 -14.35
N ARG A 115 0.92 -7.43 -14.31
CA ARG A 115 1.56 -6.84 -13.14
C ARG A 115 1.39 -5.32 -13.15
N LEU A 116 1.43 -4.71 -11.97
CA LEU A 116 1.46 -3.25 -11.79
C LEU A 116 2.90 -2.74 -11.76
#